data_AF-A0A918TR01-F1
#
_entry.id   AF-A0A918TR01-F1
#
_cell.length_a   1.000
_cell.length_b   1.000
_cell.length_c   1.000
_cell.angle_alpha   90.00
_cell.angle_beta   90.00
_cell.angle_gamma   90.00
#
_symmetry.space_group_name_H-M   'P 1'
#
loop_
_entity.id
_entity.type
_entity.pdbx_description
1 polymer ?
#
loop_
_entity_poly.entity_id
_entity_poly.type
_entity_poly.pdbx_seq_one_letter_code
_entity_poly.pdbx_strand_id
1 'polypeptide(L)'
;MTGPTPDGMRGQPPERRRATAWAWPSDGGGRAGGSYAPGLTAAVPAGQGPAMPDLAAGRLYRAVSGVDGEARPMADAERAELHDPLAEVFFRHGRFPMSSRELLAGLDGAGAVPEQSVFLVSESGQLPPPAAPGLHRDIRYAITRAERGRIPDLLISTGANSDPDTTFLQVAAWDAQAGHFNYYMRIRPAWVWTGDSWSALAPASRGHGCFDSHVNGSVVMKELKQPWIHWQSMAATIRLAPDDPLRGDPLYGQVAGAEQLETTVKALVGRWTDARLAKVTAGGTVDRPDHLLRQLFTSTTVNLTSTSVQSATVRADGDDLVLPIGFWLNGDALLDDLGLPVASAPPRVPAALYLGSLSRFGFRMQERTSGFSQPGDTFFAFLVPEAAREDNDVVHRMVLAGIVPAKFAAAALMVDFPNPVYSTDRARLMAYVPTAPTPAAALADSVADAITTAARGLPQDSPEARFAEHWALADDAWPTAFAARVDTYLGRAAARTGTPEGFDDLTRLAESRRRDFRSRKLNEFELTLPVTDIPADAPRLRMNEDATVTTTAPAPVTQGATP
;
A
#
# COMPACT_ATOMS: atom_id res chain seq x y z
N MET A 1 -45.09 37.96 18.62
CA MET A 1 -44.31 37.11 19.54
C MET A 1 -44.75 35.68 19.35
N THR A 2 -43.96 34.87 18.64
CA THR A 2 -43.86 33.40 18.74
C THR A 2 -42.80 32.98 17.72
N GLY A 3 -41.75 32.32 18.21
CA GLY A 3 -40.48 32.11 17.50
C GLY A 3 -40.44 30.90 16.54
N PRO A 4 -39.32 30.69 15.85
CA PRO A 4 -39.13 29.56 14.95
C PRO A 4 -38.56 28.33 15.67
N THR A 5 -39.01 27.15 15.26
CA THR A 5 -38.49 25.82 15.62
C THR A 5 -37.21 25.47 14.84
N PRO A 6 -36.24 24.79 15.45
CA PRO A 6 -35.11 24.18 14.76
C PRO A 6 -35.30 22.65 14.64
N ASP A 7 -35.14 22.12 13.43
CA ASP A 7 -34.72 20.73 13.19
C ASP A 7 -34.23 20.73 11.73
N GLY A 8 -32.95 20.56 11.40
CA GLY A 8 -31.98 19.68 12.03
C GLY A 8 -31.73 18.52 11.06
N MET A 9 -31.08 18.81 9.92
CA MET A 9 -30.58 17.77 9.01
C MET A 9 -29.62 16.87 9.79
N ARG A 10 -30.10 15.69 10.19
CA ARG A 10 -29.27 14.62 10.74
C ARG A 10 -28.38 14.08 9.61
N GLY A 11 -27.15 14.57 9.56
CA GLY A 11 -26.09 13.93 8.79
C GLY A 11 -25.91 12.48 9.24
N GLN A 12 -25.64 11.59 8.28
CA GLN A 12 -25.23 10.22 8.59
C GLN A 12 -24.01 10.22 9.53
N PRO A 13 -23.89 9.24 10.44
CA PRO A 13 -22.77 9.19 11.37
C PRO A 13 -21.42 9.01 10.63
N PRO A 14 -20.33 9.61 11.15
CA PRO A 14 -18.99 9.58 10.56
C PRO A 14 -18.38 8.17 10.42
N GLU A 15 -18.96 7.15 11.07
CA GLU A 15 -18.55 5.74 10.90
C GLU A 15 -18.72 5.22 9.45
N ARG A 16 -19.65 5.79 8.65
CA ARG A 16 -19.89 5.33 7.26
C ARG A 16 -18.90 5.87 6.23
N ARG A 17 -18.06 6.84 6.58
CA ARG A 17 -17.15 7.52 5.63
C ARG A 17 -15.71 6.98 5.61
N ARG A 18 -15.38 5.98 6.44
CA ARG A 18 -13.98 5.69 6.79
C ARG A 18 -13.52 4.33 6.26
N ALA A 19 -12.36 4.37 5.58
CA ALA A 19 -11.59 3.24 5.07
C ALA A 19 -12.46 2.10 4.52
N THR A 20 -12.80 2.18 3.23
CA THR A 20 -13.58 1.15 2.51
C THR A 20 -13.01 -0.27 2.63
N ALA A 21 -11.72 -0.40 3.01
CA ALA A 21 -11.08 -1.66 3.37
C ALA A 21 -11.73 -2.38 4.59
N TRP A 22 -12.38 -1.64 5.49
CA TRP A 22 -12.81 -2.14 6.80
C TRP A 22 -14.30 -1.94 7.08
N ALA A 23 -15.04 -1.39 6.11
CA ALA A 23 -16.47 -1.21 6.21
C ALA A 23 -17.17 -2.58 6.04
N TRP A 24 -17.71 -3.08 7.15
CA TRP A 24 -18.57 -4.26 7.15
C TRP A 24 -19.94 -3.90 6.55
N PRO A 25 -20.56 -4.75 5.72
CA PRO A 25 -21.96 -4.58 5.38
C PRO A 25 -22.80 -4.72 6.65
N SER A 26 -23.45 -3.64 7.09
CA SER A 26 -24.51 -3.74 8.09
C SER A 26 -25.80 -4.20 7.41
N ASP A 27 -26.35 -5.34 7.81
CA ASP A 27 -27.72 -5.72 7.45
C ASP A 27 -28.72 -4.73 8.08
N GLY A 28 -29.48 -4.01 7.25
CA GLY A 28 -30.72 -3.35 7.70
C GLY A 28 -31.10 -2.04 7.01
N GLY A 29 -32.22 -2.07 6.29
CA GLY A 29 -33.10 -0.90 6.07
C GLY A 29 -33.37 -0.52 4.60
N GLY A 30 -34.44 -1.07 4.02
CA GLY A 30 -34.83 -0.84 2.62
C GLY A 30 -35.47 0.52 2.29
N ARG A 31 -35.41 0.84 0.99
CA ARG A 31 -36.22 1.74 0.15
C ARG A 31 -36.36 3.23 0.53
N ALA A 32 -35.87 4.11 -0.36
CA ALA A 32 -36.69 4.98 -1.22
C ALA A 32 -35.83 5.61 -2.34
N GLY A 33 -36.44 5.83 -3.51
CA GLY A 33 -35.76 6.02 -4.79
C GLY A 33 -35.08 7.37 -5.02
N GLY A 34 -33.97 7.30 -5.75
CA GLY A 34 -33.33 8.41 -6.45
C GLY A 34 -32.61 7.83 -7.66
N SER A 35 -32.96 8.26 -8.86
CA SER A 35 -32.51 7.69 -10.14
C SER A 35 -31.01 7.90 -10.37
N TYR A 36 -30.24 6.81 -10.33
CA TYR A 36 -28.86 6.74 -10.81
C TYR A 36 -28.84 6.44 -12.31
N ALA A 37 -27.99 7.16 -13.06
CA ALA A 37 -27.66 6.81 -14.44
C ALA A 37 -26.77 5.54 -14.46
N PRO A 38 -26.94 4.62 -15.44
CA PRO A 38 -26.24 3.34 -15.46
C PRO A 38 -24.91 3.44 -16.21
N GLY A 39 -23.82 2.99 -15.59
CA GLY A 39 -22.54 2.80 -16.27
C GLY A 39 -21.42 2.68 -15.26
N LEU A 40 -20.75 1.52 -15.22
CA LEU A 40 -19.69 1.10 -14.28
C LEU A 40 -20.19 0.56 -12.93
N THR A 41 -20.90 -0.56 -12.97
CA THR A 41 -20.94 -1.52 -11.86
C THR A 41 -20.56 -2.90 -12.37
N ALA A 42 -19.26 -3.19 -12.38
CA ALA A 42 -18.85 -4.55 -12.08
C ALA A 42 -19.15 -4.72 -10.59
N ALA A 43 -20.23 -5.43 -10.27
CA ALA A 43 -20.60 -5.75 -8.90
C ALA A 43 -19.45 -6.54 -8.26
N VAL A 44 -18.67 -5.89 -7.39
CA VAL A 44 -17.86 -6.58 -6.40
C VAL A 44 -18.84 -7.26 -5.45
N PRO A 45 -18.71 -8.57 -5.15
CA PRO A 45 -19.64 -9.23 -4.24
C PRO A 45 -19.64 -8.49 -2.90
N ALA A 46 -20.80 -7.99 -2.50
CA ALA A 46 -21.02 -7.54 -1.15
C ALA A 46 -20.90 -8.74 -0.19
N GLY A 47 -20.05 -8.64 0.82
CA GLY A 47 -20.05 -9.53 1.99
C GLY A 47 -19.20 -10.79 1.89
N GLN A 48 -18.03 -10.79 2.55
CA GLN A 48 -17.39 -11.99 3.10
C GLN A 48 -16.63 -11.66 4.40
N GLY A 49 -17.20 -10.77 5.20
CA GLY A 49 -16.77 -10.59 6.57
C GLY A 49 -17.54 -11.54 7.49
N PRO A 50 -16.95 -12.12 8.56
CA PRO A 50 -17.72 -12.77 9.62
C PRO A 50 -18.88 -11.90 10.08
N ALA A 51 -20.03 -12.51 10.33
CA ALA A 51 -21.12 -11.85 11.02
C ALA A 51 -20.63 -11.37 12.40
N MET A 52 -21.02 -10.16 12.76
CA MET A 52 -20.70 -9.58 14.07
C MET A 52 -21.96 -9.63 14.93
N PRO A 53 -22.20 -10.71 15.70
CA PRO A 53 -23.32 -10.77 16.63
C PRO A 53 -23.16 -9.68 17.71
N ASP A 54 -24.17 -9.48 18.54
CA ASP A 54 -24.10 -8.57 19.68
C ASP A 54 -22.90 -8.92 20.58
N LEU A 55 -21.82 -8.14 20.44
CA LEU A 55 -20.58 -8.37 21.16
C LEU A 55 -20.76 -7.96 22.62
N ALA A 56 -20.37 -8.83 23.54
CA ALA A 56 -20.40 -8.53 24.96
C ALA A 56 -19.18 -7.68 25.34
N ALA A 57 -19.42 -6.70 26.22
CA ALA A 57 -18.36 -5.84 26.74
C ALA A 57 -17.31 -6.65 27.53
N GLY A 58 -16.08 -6.13 27.57
CA GLY A 58 -15.01 -6.71 28.37
C GLY A 58 -14.55 -8.08 27.86
N ARG A 59 -14.48 -8.27 26.55
CA ARG A 59 -14.05 -9.52 25.90
C ARG A 59 -13.20 -9.28 24.67
N LEU A 60 -12.36 -10.27 24.36
CA LEU A 60 -11.68 -10.42 23.07
C LEU A 60 -12.43 -11.46 22.24
N TYR A 61 -12.77 -11.10 21.02
CA TYR A 61 -13.35 -11.99 20.02
C TYR A 61 -12.30 -12.35 18.95
N ARG A 62 -12.49 -13.48 18.30
CA ARG A 62 -11.79 -13.87 17.07
C ARG A 62 -12.76 -13.75 15.88
N ALA A 63 -12.32 -13.06 14.83
CA ALA A 63 -13.08 -12.90 13.60
C ALA A 63 -12.14 -12.68 12.39
N VAL A 64 -11.64 -13.78 11.82
CA VAL A 64 -10.76 -13.76 10.63
C VAL A 64 -11.60 -13.78 9.36
N SER A 65 -11.61 -12.67 8.61
CA SER A 65 -12.37 -12.56 7.36
C SER A 65 -12.01 -13.63 6.34
N GLY A 66 -13.03 -14.21 5.69
CA GLY A 66 -12.89 -15.32 4.74
C GLY A 66 -12.64 -16.70 5.37
N VAL A 67 -12.39 -16.77 6.69
CA VAL A 67 -12.20 -18.02 7.44
C VAL A 67 -13.37 -18.27 8.39
N ASP A 68 -13.73 -17.26 9.17
CA ASP A 68 -14.78 -17.36 10.18
C ASP A 68 -16.13 -16.91 9.61
N GLY A 69 -17.17 -17.69 9.86
CA GLY A 69 -18.54 -17.32 9.51
C GLY A 69 -19.13 -16.24 10.42
N GLU A 70 -18.70 -16.20 11.69
CA GLU A 70 -19.13 -15.23 12.69
C GLU A 70 -18.03 -14.97 13.72
N ALA A 71 -18.06 -13.80 14.35
CA ALA A 71 -17.17 -13.49 15.47
C ALA A 71 -17.56 -14.31 16.70
N ARG A 72 -16.57 -15.00 17.27
CA ARG A 72 -16.74 -15.81 18.49
C ARG A 72 -15.85 -15.31 19.62
N PRO A 73 -16.26 -15.44 20.90
CA PRO A 73 -15.35 -15.17 22.01
C PRO A 73 -14.08 -16.01 21.87
N MET A 74 -12.93 -15.38 22.05
CA MET A 74 -11.65 -16.08 22.01
C MET A 74 -11.49 -16.93 23.28
N ALA A 75 -11.17 -18.21 23.11
CA ALA A 75 -10.98 -19.12 24.24
C ALA A 75 -9.73 -18.73 25.05
N ASP A 76 -9.69 -19.09 26.33
CA ASP A 76 -8.56 -18.78 27.21
C ASP A 76 -7.24 -19.38 26.71
N ALA A 77 -7.29 -20.59 26.11
CA ALA A 77 -6.13 -21.22 25.49
C ALA A 77 -5.59 -20.43 24.30
N GLU A 78 -6.46 -20.01 23.37
CA GLU A 78 -6.07 -19.17 22.23
C GLU A 78 -5.49 -17.82 22.69
N ARG A 79 -6.11 -17.22 23.72
CA ARG A 79 -5.62 -15.96 24.29
C ARG A 79 -4.28 -16.11 25.01
N ALA A 80 -4.00 -17.30 25.55
CA ALA A 80 -2.71 -17.62 26.16
C ALA A 80 -1.60 -17.80 25.11
N GLU A 81 -1.93 -18.04 23.84
CA GLU A 81 -0.95 -18.13 22.73
C GLU A 81 -0.55 -16.76 22.16
N LEU A 82 -1.21 -15.67 22.57
CA LEU A 82 -0.89 -14.30 22.12
C LEU A 82 0.17 -13.67 23.04
N HIS A 83 1.44 -13.66 22.61
CA HIS A 83 2.59 -13.18 23.41
C HIS A 83 3.03 -11.75 23.05
N ASP A 84 2.25 -11.01 22.28
CA ASP A 84 2.53 -9.61 21.99
C ASP A 84 2.15 -8.67 23.17
N PRO A 85 2.76 -7.48 23.27
CA PRO A 85 2.56 -6.60 24.42
C PRO A 85 1.10 -6.18 24.66
N LEU A 86 0.26 -6.15 23.62
CA LEU A 86 -1.15 -5.78 23.79
C LEU A 86 -1.90 -6.89 24.54
N ALA A 87 -1.73 -8.14 24.11
CA ALA A 87 -2.34 -9.28 24.76
C ALA A 87 -1.80 -9.51 26.19
N GLU A 88 -0.49 -9.35 26.39
CA GLU A 88 0.16 -9.52 27.69
C GLU A 88 -0.29 -8.49 28.71
N VAL A 89 -0.35 -7.21 28.32
CA VAL A 89 -0.75 -6.15 29.25
C VAL A 89 -2.26 -6.17 29.51
N PHE A 90 -3.09 -6.38 28.48
CA PHE A 90 -4.54 -6.17 28.61
C PHE A 90 -5.34 -7.46 28.65
N PHE A 91 -5.34 -8.21 27.55
CA PHE A 91 -6.35 -9.24 27.32
C PHE A 91 -6.20 -10.45 28.24
N ARG A 92 -4.96 -10.86 28.57
CA ARG A 92 -4.71 -11.95 29.54
C ARG A 92 -5.15 -11.58 30.96
N HIS A 93 -5.28 -10.29 31.27
CA HIS A 93 -5.73 -9.78 32.56
C HIS A 93 -7.20 -9.33 32.58
N GLY A 94 -7.97 -9.64 31.53
CA GLY A 94 -9.38 -9.24 31.44
C GLY A 94 -9.60 -7.73 31.34
N ARG A 95 -8.59 -6.98 30.86
CA ARG A 95 -8.68 -5.53 30.63
C ARG A 95 -8.86 -5.28 29.14
N PHE A 96 -9.71 -4.30 28.79
CA PHE A 96 -10.11 -4.03 27.41
C PHE A 96 -10.21 -2.52 27.20
N PRO A 97 -9.11 -1.82 26.89
CA PRO A 97 -9.10 -0.36 26.77
C PRO A 97 -9.99 0.08 25.60
N MET A 98 -10.95 0.97 25.84
CA MET A 98 -11.94 1.37 24.85
C MET A 98 -11.62 2.70 24.17
N SER A 99 -10.49 3.32 24.48
CA SER A 99 -9.97 4.50 23.79
C SER A 99 -8.44 4.45 23.67
N SER A 100 -7.87 5.25 22.76
CA SER A 100 -6.42 5.41 22.66
C SER A 100 -5.80 5.92 23.96
N ARG A 101 -6.51 6.77 24.71
CA ARG A 101 -6.07 7.28 26.01
C ARG A 101 -5.95 6.15 27.04
N GLU A 102 -6.97 5.30 27.17
CA GLU A 102 -6.95 4.16 28.08
C GLU A 102 -5.87 3.15 27.70
N LEU A 103 -5.71 2.90 26.40
CA LEU A 103 -4.67 2.02 25.87
C LEU A 103 -3.28 2.52 26.24
N LEU A 104 -2.95 3.77 25.92
CA LEU A 104 -1.63 4.34 26.20
C LEU A 104 -1.35 4.42 27.70
N ALA A 105 -2.32 4.89 28.50
CA ALA A 105 -2.18 4.95 29.95
C ALA A 105 -1.99 3.56 30.58
N GLY A 106 -2.64 2.54 30.04
CA GLY A 106 -2.48 1.15 30.50
C GLY A 106 -1.09 0.59 30.19
N LEU A 107 -0.52 0.90 29.02
CA LEU A 107 0.86 0.55 28.67
C LEU A 107 1.86 1.25 29.59
N ASP A 108 1.68 2.56 29.81
CA ASP A 108 2.53 3.36 30.69
C ASP A 108 2.49 2.85 32.13
N GLY A 109 1.30 2.55 32.66
CA GLY A 109 1.13 2.01 34.01
C GLY A 109 1.71 0.60 34.18
N ALA A 110 1.82 -0.18 33.10
CA ALA A 110 2.51 -1.46 33.10
C ALA A 110 4.03 -1.34 32.91
N GLY A 111 4.53 -0.17 32.51
CA GLY A 111 5.92 0.03 32.11
C GLY A 111 6.32 -0.75 30.85
N ALA A 112 5.35 -1.19 30.04
CA ALA A 112 5.57 -1.98 28.84
C ALA A 112 5.80 -1.06 27.64
N VAL A 113 6.77 -1.40 26.79
CA VAL A 113 7.09 -0.66 25.55
C VAL A 113 7.08 0.87 25.76
N PRO A 114 7.94 1.39 26.66
CA PRO A 114 7.84 2.76 27.18
C PRO A 114 8.22 3.85 26.17
N GLU A 115 8.95 3.53 25.10
CA GLU A 115 9.29 4.52 24.08
C GLU A 115 8.09 4.75 23.17
N GLN A 116 7.72 6.01 22.98
CA GLN A 116 6.59 6.42 22.16
C GLN A 116 7.04 7.36 21.04
N SER A 117 6.50 7.16 19.84
CA SER A 117 6.56 8.16 18.78
C SER A 117 5.19 8.31 18.15
N VAL A 118 4.80 9.54 17.86
CA VAL A 118 3.49 9.90 17.31
C VAL A 118 3.72 10.50 15.93
N PHE A 119 2.93 10.07 14.95
CA PHE A 119 2.98 10.55 13.57
C PHE A 119 1.57 10.94 13.13
N LEU A 120 1.49 11.80 12.12
CA LEU A 120 0.24 12.39 11.66
C LEU A 120 0.10 12.24 10.15
N VAL A 121 -1.06 11.79 9.69
CA VAL A 121 -1.41 11.65 8.27
C VAL A 121 -2.77 12.27 7.98
N SER A 122 -2.90 12.91 6.82
CA SER A 122 -4.16 13.43 6.28
C SER A 122 -4.02 13.78 4.81
N GLU A 123 -4.86 13.16 3.97
CA GLU A 123 -4.91 13.35 2.51
C GLU A 123 -5.38 14.76 2.11
N SER A 124 -6.03 15.46 3.04
CA SER A 124 -6.40 16.88 2.89
C SER A 124 -5.58 17.80 3.78
N GLY A 125 -4.62 17.26 4.55
CA GLY A 125 -3.90 17.97 5.59
C GLY A 125 -3.12 19.16 5.07
N GLN A 126 -2.63 19.10 3.84
CA GLN A 126 -1.83 20.16 3.24
C GLN A 126 -2.68 21.24 2.55
N LEU A 127 -3.98 21.01 2.35
CA LEU A 127 -4.90 22.03 1.84
C LEU A 127 -5.08 23.12 2.92
N PRO A 128 -4.93 24.41 2.60
CA PRO A 128 -5.16 25.49 3.56
C PRO A 128 -6.60 25.44 4.11
N PRO A 129 -6.83 25.52 5.44
CA PRO A 129 -8.19 25.56 6.00
C PRO A 129 -9.12 26.60 5.36
N PRO A 130 -8.68 27.85 5.08
CA PRO A 130 -9.56 28.83 4.41
C PRO A 130 -9.94 28.46 2.97
N ALA A 131 -9.14 27.62 2.30
CA ALA A 131 -9.42 27.16 0.94
C ALA A 131 -10.42 25.99 0.92
N ALA A 132 -10.65 25.34 2.07
CA ALA A 132 -11.51 24.17 2.20
C ALA A 132 -12.26 24.15 3.56
N PRO A 133 -13.09 25.17 3.88
CA PRO A 133 -13.66 25.37 5.21
C PRO A 133 -14.68 24.30 5.65
N GLY A 134 -15.22 23.52 4.71
CA GLY A 134 -16.15 22.40 5.00
C GLY A 134 -15.57 21.02 4.74
N LEU A 135 -14.29 20.92 4.40
CA LEU A 135 -13.65 19.66 4.09
C LEU A 135 -13.32 18.91 5.38
N HIS A 136 -13.82 17.68 5.51
CA HIS A 136 -13.43 16.82 6.62
C HIS A 136 -11.99 16.39 6.44
N ARG A 137 -11.15 16.68 7.44
CA ARG A 137 -9.71 16.44 7.32
C ARG A 137 -9.27 15.02 7.64
N ASP A 138 -10.14 14.24 8.29
CA ASP A 138 -9.91 12.86 8.73
C ASP A 138 -8.46 12.59 9.17
N ILE A 139 -7.94 13.46 10.03
CA ILE A 139 -6.55 13.40 10.48
C ILE A 139 -6.41 12.16 11.36
N ARG A 140 -5.39 11.34 11.10
CA ARG A 140 -5.10 10.11 11.86
C ARG A 140 -3.76 10.20 12.56
N TYR A 141 -3.72 9.66 13.77
CA TYR A 141 -2.46 9.33 14.43
C TYR A 141 -2.02 7.93 14.02
N ALA A 142 -0.73 7.80 13.71
CA ALA A 142 -0.01 6.54 13.79
C ALA A 142 0.95 6.64 14.98
N ILE A 143 0.80 5.77 15.97
CA ILE A 143 1.58 5.79 17.20
C ILE A 143 2.37 4.49 17.26
N THR A 144 3.65 4.59 17.54
CA THR A 144 4.52 3.43 17.73
C THR A 144 4.92 3.32 19.19
N ARG A 145 4.99 2.09 19.70
CA ARG A 145 5.49 1.79 21.06
C ARG A 145 6.59 0.74 21.00
N ALA A 146 7.70 1.00 21.67
CA ALA A 146 8.87 0.13 21.66
C ALA A 146 9.48 -0.04 23.05
N GLU A 147 10.16 -1.16 23.26
CA GLU A 147 11.18 -1.25 24.30
C GLU A 147 12.35 -0.30 24.00
N ARG A 148 13.02 0.19 25.05
CA ARG A 148 14.09 1.19 24.90
C ARG A 148 15.20 0.72 23.95
N GLY A 149 15.46 1.52 22.92
CA GLY A 149 16.49 1.22 21.92
C GLY A 149 16.17 0.05 20.98
N ARG A 150 14.91 -0.39 20.92
CA ARG A 150 14.46 -1.49 20.05
C ARG A 150 13.51 -0.99 18.96
N ILE A 151 13.34 -1.82 17.94
CA ILE A 151 12.31 -1.63 16.90
C ILE A 151 10.93 -1.72 17.58
N PRO A 152 9.94 -0.90 17.19
CA PRO A 152 8.62 -0.94 17.79
C PRO A 152 7.93 -2.30 17.78
N ASP A 153 7.23 -2.60 18.87
CA ASP A 153 6.44 -3.81 19.02
C ASP A 153 4.94 -3.54 18.82
N LEU A 154 4.49 -2.30 18.99
CA LEU A 154 3.11 -1.90 18.67
C LEU A 154 3.07 -0.78 17.64
N LEU A 155 2.11 -0.88 16.72
CA LEU A 155 1.66 0.18 15.84
C LEU A 155 0.17 0.39 16.07
N ILE A 156 -0.20 1.58 16.53
CA ILE A 156 -1.55 1.95 16.91
C ILE A 156 -2.04 3.00 15.92
N SER A 157 -3.19 2.77 15.31
CA SER A 157 -3.83 3.71 14.38
C SER A 157 -5.17 4.16 14.94
N THR A 158 -5.39 5.48 14.98
CA THR A 158 -6.64 6.07 15.49
C THR A 158 -6.91 7.46 14.90
N GLY A 159 -8.12 7.97 15.05
CA GLY A 159 -8.45 9.34 14.63
C GLY A 159 -7.85 10.38 15.57
N ALA A 160 -7.25 11.42 15.01
CA ALA A 160 -6.64 12.53 15.75
C ALA A 160 -7.65 13.65 16.03
N ASN A 161 -8.48 14.01 15.04
CA ASN A 161 -9.46 15.09 15.14
C ASN A 161 -10.89 14.59 15.39
N SER A 162 -11.03 13.41 15.99
CA SER A 162 -12.32 12.76 16.28
C SER A 162 -12.36 12.37 17.74
N ASP A 163 -13.56 12.18 18.29
CA ASP A 163 -13.72 11.73 19.67
C ASP A 163 -13.01 10.37 19.88
N PRO A 164 -12.02 10.28 20.79
CA PRO A 164 -11.21 9.07 21.00
C PRO A 164 -12.05 7.87 21.46
N ASP A 165 -13.18 8.14 22.12
CA ASP A 165 -14.07 7.12 22.65
C ASP A 165 -14.96 6.57 21.55
N THR A 166 -15.12 7.25 20.41
CA THR A 166 -15.96 6.85 19.26
C THR A 166 -15.17 6.48 17.99
N THR A 167 -14.07 7.19 17.69
CA THR A 167 -13.23 7.00 16.49
C THR A 167 -12.52 5.66 16.46
N PHE A 168 -12.27 5.07 15.29
CA PHE A 168 -11.61 3.76 15.14
C PHE A 168 -10.32 3.64 15.97
N LEU A 169 -10.01 2.42 16.41
CA LEU A 169 -8.77 2.09 17.11
C LEU A 169 -8.32 0.71 16.64
N GLN A 170 -7.17 0.67 15.98
CA GLN A 170 -6.58 -0.53 15.41
C GLN A 170 -5.14 -0.68 15.90
N VAL A 171 -4.69 -1.91 16.12
CA VAL A 171 -3.34 -2.20 16.60
C VAL A 171 -2.75 -3.37 15.81
N ALA A 172 -1.55 -3.18 15.26
CA ALA A 172 -0.69 -4.29 14.86
C ALA A 172 0.37 -4.48 15.96
N ALA A 173 0.45 -5.68 16.51
CA ALA A 173 1.31 -6.00 17.66
C ALA A 173 2.25 -7.15 17.30
N TRP A 174 3.54 -6.98 17.52
CA TRP A 174 4.54 -8.01 17.24
C TRP A 174 4.62 -9.03 18.36
N ASP A 175 4.44 -10.28 17.98
CA ASP A 175 4.68 -11.43 18.82
C ASP A 175 6.09 -11.95 18.56
N ALA A 176 7.02 -11.63 19.47
CA ALA A 176 8.41 -12.04 19.34
C ALA A 176 8.62 -13.56 19.48
N GLN A 177 7.70 -14.26 20.15
CA GLN A 177 7.76 -15.70 20.32
C GLN A 177 7.26 -16.44 19.07
N ALA A 178 6.19 -15.96 18.47
CA ALA A 178 5.59 -16.53 17.27
C ALA A 178 6.24 -16.04 15.96
N GLY A 179 6.93 -14.90 16.00
CA GLY A 179 7.61 -14.30 14.85
C GLY A 179 6.65 -13.71 13.82
N HIS A 180 5.56 -13.09 14.27
CA HIS A 180 4.56 -12.46 13.41
C HIS A 180 3.91 -11.24 14.06
N PHE A 181 3.13 -10.48 13.30
CA PHE A 181 2.20 -9.48 13.82
C PHE A 181 0.82 -10.10 14.06
N ASN A 182 0.23 -9.80 15.20
CA ASN A 182 -1.19 -9.95 15.50
C ASN A 182 -1.94 -8.65 15.16
N TYR A 183 -3.12 -8.76 14.57
CA TYR A 183 -3.95 -7.62 14.18
C TYR A 183 -5.21 -7.55 15.04
N TYR A 184 -5.42 -6.38 15.65
CA TYR A 184 -6.53 -6.11 16.55
C TYR A 184 -7.30 -4.88 16.14
N MET A 185 -8.61 -4.90 16.38
CA MET A 185 -9.44 -3.71 16.25
C MET A 185 -10.49 -3.64 17.36
N ARG A 186 -10.80 -2.42 17.79
CA ARG A 186 -11.87 -2.17 18.75
C ARG A 186 -13.20 -2.04 18.01
N ILE A 187 -14.12 -2.99 18.24
CA ILE A 187 -15.51 -2.96 17.77
C ILE A 187 -16.39 -2.91 19.00
N ARG A 188 -17.00 -1.75 19.28
CA ARG A 188 -17.72 -1.57 20.55
C ARG A 188 -18.82 -2.61 20.75
N PRO A 189 -19.00 -3.10 21.98
CA PRO A 189 -18.27 -2.76 23.21
C PRO A 189 -17.02 -3.65 23.49
N ALA A 190 -16.42 -4.27 22.48
CA ALA A 190 -15.38 -5.29 22.63
C ALA A 190 -14.12 -5.03 21.77
N TRP A 191 -13.14 -5.93 21.91
CA TRP A 191 -12.00 -6.05 20.99
C TRP A 191 -12.12 -7.29 20.13
N VAL A 192 -11.56 -7.22 18.93
CA VAL A 192 -11.55 -8.30 17.95
C VAL A 192 -10.13 -8.50 17.45
N TRP A 193 -9.63 -9.72 17.57
CA TRP A 193 -8.44 -10.19 16.85
C TRP A 193 -8.88 -10.65 15.46
N THR A 194 -8.32 -10.04 14.43
CA THR A 194 -8.72 -10.24 13.02
C THR A 194 -7.80 -11.19 12.27
N GLY A 195 -6.78 -11.73 12.96
CA GLY A 195 -5.80 -12.66 12.41
C GLY A 195 -4.36 -12.22 12.70
N ASP A 196 -3.42 -12.95 12.10
CA ASP A 196 -1.97 -12.69 12.18
C ASP A 196 -1.32 -12.53 10.80
N SER A 197 -0.01 -12.32 10.75
CA SER A 197 0.74 -12.21 9.49
C SER A 197 0.60 -13.43 8.58
N TRP A 198 0.40 -14.63 9.13
CA TRP A 198 0.23 -15.86 8.34
C TRP A 198 -1.17 -15.95 7.74
N SER A 199 -2.17 -15.45 8.45
CA SER A 199 -3.55 -15.32 7.99
C SER A 199 -3.62 -14.43 6.75
N ALA A 200 -2.80 -13.38 6.65
CA ALA A 200 -2.70 -12.57 5.42
C ALA A 200 -2.23 -13.36 4.19
N LEU A 201 -1.46 -14.43 4.41
CA LEU A 201 -0.88 -15.23 3.34
C LEU A 201 -1.76 -16.43 2.95
N ALA A 202 -2.69 -16.81 3.82
CA ALA A 202 -3.59 -17.93 3.61
C ALA A 202 -4.61 -17.62 2.50
N PRO A 203 -4.88 -18.56 1.57
CA PRO A 203 -5.83 -18.32 0.48
C PRO A 203 -7.23 -17.92 0.91
N ALA A 204 -7.72 -18.45 2.05
CA ALA A 204 -9.08 -18.17 2.52
C ALA A 204 -9.27 -16.73 3.02
N SER A 205 -8.23 -16.11 3.59
CA SER A 205 -8.32 -14.81 4.25
C SER A 205 -7.58 -13.68 3.53
N ARG A 206 -6.67 -13.99 2.60
CA ARG A 206 -5.98 -12.98 1.78
C ARG A 206 -6.99 -12.07 1.07
N GLY A 207 -6.76 -10.76 1.08
CA GLY A 207 -7.65 -9.79 0.40
C GLY A 207 -8.98 -9.53 1.10
N HIS A 208 -9.23 -10.16 2.26
CA HIS A 208 -10.45 -10.04 3.03
C HIS A 208 -10.21 -9.34 4.38
N GLY A 209 -11.16 -8.50 4.80
CA GLY A 209 -11.05 -7.71 6.03
C GLY A 209 -9.70 -7.00 6.10
N CYS A 210 -8.98 -7.15 7.21
CA CYS A 210 -7.68 -6.52 7.42
C CYS A 210 -6.61 -6.83 6.37
N PHE A 211 -6.71 -7.99 5.74
CA PHE A 211 -5.72 -8.48 4.80
C PHE A 211 -5.94 -7.97 3.39
N ASP A 212 -6.86 -7.04 3.16
CA ASP A 212 -6.88 -6.26 1.93
C ASP A 212 -5.84 -5.13 1.90
N SER A 213 -5.47 -4.65 3.09
CA SER A 213 -4.49 -3.60 3.30
C SER A 213 -3.17 -4.24 3.69
N HIS A 214 -3.21 -5.30 4.49
CA HIS A 214 -2.05 -6.06 4.96
C HIS A 214 -1.84 -7.39 4.20
N VAL A 215 -2.04 -7.43 2.87
CA VAL A 215 -2.02 -8.67 2.04
C VAL A 215 -0.75 -9.52 2.16
N ASN A 216 0.36 -8.93 2.64
CA ASN A 216 1.66 -9.58 2.82
C ASN A 216 1.96 -9.97 4.29
N GLY A 217 1.03 -9.72 5.21
CA GLY A 217 1.21 -10.00 6.64
C GLY A 217 2.15 -9.05 7.35
N SER A 218 2.52 -7.95 6.70
CA SER A 218 3.39 -6.92 7.26
C SER A 218 2.61 -5.66 7.65
N VAL A 219 3.30 -4.69 8.24
CA VAL A 219 2.89 -3.28 8.21
C VAL A 219 2.99 -2.74 6.76
N VAL A 220 2.21 -1.69 6.46
CA VAL A 220 2.05 -1.13 5.10
C VAL A 220 2.86 0.17 4.97
N MET A 221 3.64 0.31 3.90
CA MET A 221 4.47 1.49 3.64
C MET A 221 3.84 2.51 2.68
N LYS A 222 2.55 2.40 2.38
CA LYS A 222 1.82 3.32 1.48
C LYS A 222 2.07 4.79 1.87
N GLU A 223 2.59 5.57 0.92
CA GLU A 223 2.94 6.99 1.02
C GLU A 223 4.07 7.33 2.01
N LEU A 224 4.77 6.31 2.54
CA LEU A 224 5.88 6.45 3.48
C LEU A 224 7.23 6.32 2.78
N LYS A 225 7.38 6.98 1.63
CA LYS A 225 8.65 7.25 0.97
C LYS A 225 8.73 8.75 0.72
N GLN A 226 9.91 9.34 0.83
CA GLN A 226 10.13 10.75 0.51
C GLN A 226 9.44 11.12 -0.82
N PRO A 227 8.64 12.21 -0.86
CA PRO A 227 8.54 13.29 0.13
C PRO A 227 7.41 13.14 1.17
N TRP A 228 6.90 11.92 1.40
CA TRP A 228 5.86 11.62 2.40
C TRP A 228 4.55 12.34 2.12
N ILE A 229 3.93 11.98 0.98
CA ILE A 229 2.93 12.80 0.27
C ILE A 229 1.80 13.34 1.14
N HIS A 230 1.25 12.58 2.09
CA HIS A 230 0.15 13.01 2.96
C HIS A 230 0.50 13.06 4.45
N TRP A 231 1.78 12.89 4.78
CA TRP A 231 2.23 12.83 6.16
C TRP A 231 2.85 14.14 6.62
N GLN A 232 2.72 14.42 7.92
CA GLN A 232 3.52 15.43 8.58
C GLN A 232 5.00 15.03 8.50
N SER A 233 5.84 15.87 7.91
CA SER A 233 7.26 15.58 7.68
C SER A 233 8.10 16.86 7.60
N MET A 234 9.41 16.68 7.42
CA MET A 234 10.29 17.80 7.06
C MET A 234 9.96 18.43 5.69
N ALA A 235 9.29 17.70 4.80
CA ALA A 235 8.99 18.16 3.43
C ALA A 235 7.60 18.81 3.31
N ALA A 236 6.64 18.43 4.16
CA ALA A 236 5.28 18.94 4.14
C ALA A 236 4.65 18.97 5.53
N THR A 237 3.85 20.01 5.79
CA THR A 237 3.16 20.20 7.07
C THR A 237 1.66 20.04 6.91
N ILE A 238 1.04 19.28 7.81
CA ILE A 238 -0.41 19.22 7.99
C ILE A 238 -0.86 20.53 8.65
N ARG A 239 -1.75 21.24 7.95
CA ARG A 239 -2.22 22.59 8.31
C ARG A 239 -3.51 22.50 9.09
N LEU A 240 -3.46 22.93 10.35
CA LEU A 240 -4.63 23.06 11.23
C LEU A 240 -5.13 24.51 11.25
N ALA A 241 -6.45 24.70 11.39
CA ALA A 241 -7.01 26.01 11.69
C ALA A 241 -6.44 26.56 13.03
N PRO A 242 -6.35 27.88 13.23
CA PRO A 242 -5.80 28.44 14.48
C PRO A 242 -6.50 27.97 15.76
N ASP A 243 -7.81 27.73 15.66
CA ASP A 243 -8.72 27.29 16.72
C ASP A 243 -9.01 25.77 16.71
N ASP A 244 -8.27 25.01 15.90
CA ASP A 244 -8.45 23.55 15.81
C ASP A 244 -8.15 22.88 17.16
N PRO A 245 -9.08 22.09 17.73
CA PRO A 245 -8.92 21.47 19.05
C PRO A 245 -7.72 20.53 19.12
N LEU A 246 -7.28 19.97 17.99
CA LEU A 246 -6.12 19.09 17.91
C LEU A 246 -4.84 19.79 18.40
N ARG A 247 -4.75 21.11 18.30
CA ARG A 247 -3.60 21.89 18.81
C ARG A 247 -3.42 21.77 20.33
N GLY A 248 -4.49 21.47 21.06
CA GLY A 248 -4.46 21.25 22.51
C GLY A 248 -4.27 19.80 22.91
N ASP A 249 -4.20 18.86 21.95
CA ASP A 249 -4.03 17.43 22.24
C ASP A 249 -2.57 17.14 22.66
N PRO A 250 -2.33 16.49 23.82
CA PRO A 250 -0.98 16.10 24.24
C PRO A 250 -0.22 15.21 23.25
N LEU A 251 -0.92 14.38 22.46
CA LEU A 251 -0.30 13.56 21.41
C LEU A 251 0.12 14.42 20.22
N TYR A 252 -0.63 15.47 19.89
CA TYR A 252 -0.26 16.40 18.82
C TYR A 252 1.06 17.13 19.15
N GLY A 253 1.26 17.49 20.42
CA GLY A 253 2.50 18.09 20.90
C GLY A 253 3.75 17.18 20.79
N GLN A 254 3.57 15.90 20.49
CA GLN A 254 4.63 14.89 20.37
C GLN A 254 4.85 14.43 18.92
N VAL A 255 4.16 15.03 17.94
CA VAL A 255 4.23 14.58 16.55
C VAL A 255 5.65 14.72 16.00
N ALA A 256 6.23 13.60 15.59
CA ALA A 256 7.47 13.50 14.86
C ALA A 256 7.22 13.51 13.34
N GLY A 257 8.27 13.76 12.57
CA GLY A 257 8.20 13.74 11.10
C GLY A 257 8.21 12.33 10.52
N ALA A 258 7.50 12.15 9.41
CA ALA A 258 7.32 10.87 8.74
C ALA A 258 8.61 10.24 8.20
N GLU A 259 9.69 11.00 8.04
CA GLU A 259 11.02 10.47 7.78
C GLU A 259 11.48 9.42 8.81
N GLN A 260 11.05 9.58 10.07
CA GLN A 260 11.35 8.63 11.14
C GLN A 260 10.41 7.41 11.06
N LEU A 261 9.13 7.64 10.71
CA LEU A 261 8.17 6.57 10.52
C LEU A 261 8.53 5.68 9.32
N GLU A 262 9.01 6.25 8.21
CA GLU A 262 9.52 5.48 7.07
C GLU A 262 10.60 4.50 7.51
N THR A 263 11.61 4.96 8.26
CA THR A 263 12.69 4.11 8.78
C THR A 263 12.14 3.00 9.69
N THR A 264 11.18 3.35 10.53
CA THR A 264 10.50 2.42 11.43
C THR A 264 9.74 1.33 10.67
N VAL A 265 8.92 1.73 9.69
CA VAL A 265 8.13 0.81 8.87
C VAL A 265 9.04 -0.11 8.05
N LYS A 266 10.13 0.42 7.46
CA LYS A 266 11.14 -0.42 6.78
C LYS A 266 11.73 -1.49 7.72
N ALA A 267 12.07 -1.12 8.96
CA ALA A 267 12.60 -2.06 9.93
C ALA A 267 11.57 -3.14 10.33
N LEU A 268 10.30 -2.77 10.44
CA LEU A 268 9.20 -3.68 10.76
C LEU A 268 8.87 -4.66 9.63
N VAL A 269 8.83 -4.17 8.39
CA VAL A 269 8.74 -5.01 7.19
C VAL A 269 9.88 -6.02 7.20
N GLY A 270 11.10 -5.52 7.41
CA GLY A 270 12.29 -6.34 7.50
C GLY A 270 12.21 -7.45 8.55
N ARG A 271 11.77 -7.10 9.76
CA ARG A 271 11.60 -8.03 10.88
C ARG A 271 10.63 -9.16 10.54
N TRP A 272 9.48 -8.83 9.91
CA TRP A 272 8.53 -9.85 9.47
C TRP A 272 9.12 -10.72 8.35
N THR A 273 9.75 -10.12 7.35
CA THR A 273 10.34 -10.87 6.24
C THR A 273 11.39 -11.86 6.74
N ASP A 274 12.28 -11.46 7.67
CA ASP A 274 13.27 -12.36 8.28
C ASP A 274 12.62 -13.55 8.98
N ALA A 275 11.64 -13.29 9.86
CA ALA A 275 10.96 -14.34 10.59
C ALA A 275 10.19 -15.28 9.66
N ARG A 276 9.54 -14.72 8.63
CA ARG A 276 8.84 -15.47 7.59
C ARG A 276 9.81 -16.38 6.84
N LEU A 277 10.92 -15.84 6.31
CA LEU A 277 11.90 -16.61 5.55
C LEU A 277 12.49 -17.73 6.40
N ALA A 278 12.95 -17.41 7.61
CA ALA A 278 13.50 -18.40 8.54
C ALA A 278 12.53 -19.57 8.78
N LYS A 279 11.22 -19.28 8.92
CA LYS A 279 10.19 -20.30 9.12
C LYS A 279 9.91 -21.12 7.86
N VAL A 280 9.68 -20.47 6.70
CA VAL A 280 9.32 -21.20 5.47
C VAL A 280 10.49 -21.94 4.83
N THR A 281 11.72 -21.70 5.28
CA THR A 281 12.92 -22.44 4.84
C THR A 281 13.49 -23.36 5.94
N ALA A 282 12.78 -23.52 7.06
CA ALA A 282 13.22 -24.36 8.17
C ALA A 282 13.28 -25.84 7.71
N GLY A 283 14.48 -26.34 7.43
CA GLY A 283 14.70 -27.69 6.89
C GLY A 283 15.19 -27.71 5.43
N GLY A 284 15.59 -26.58 4.87
CA GLY A 284 16.19 -26.50 3.53
C GLY A 284 15.20 -26.68 2.39
N THR A 285 13.89 -26.63 2.68
CA THR A 285 12.79 -26.71 1.73
C THR A 285 11.93 -25.46 1.89
N VAL A 286 11.44 -24.90 0.78
CA VAL A 286 10.44 -23.83 0.74
C VAL A 286 9.06 -24.48 0.63
N ASP A 287 8.25 -24.40 1.69
CA ASP A 287 6.96 -25.12 1.76
C ASP A 287 5.95 -24.69 0.68
N ARG A 288 5.89 -23.38 0.39
CA ARG A 288 4.96 -22.76 -0.57
C ARG A 288 5.72 -21.78 -1.46
N PRO A 289 6.46 -22.26 -2.47
CA PRO A 289 7.25 -21.39 -3.34
C PRO A 289 6.39 -20.36 -4.07
N ASP A 290 5.16 -20.74 -4.45
CA ASP A 290 4.14 -19.87 -5.03
C ASP A 290 3.80 -18.67 -4.15
N HIS A 291 3.80 -18.82 -2.82
CA HIS A 291 3.55 -17.72 -1.90
C HIS A 291 4.74 -16.79 -1.75
N LEU A 292 5.95 -17.32 -1.90
CA LEU A 292 7.20 -16.58 -1.71
C LEU A 292 7.62 -15.82 -2.97
N LEU A 293 7.57 -16.46 -4.14
CA LEU A 293 7.94 -15.85 -5.41
C LEU A 293 6.85 -14.94 -5.99
N ARG A 294 5.65 -14.92 -5.40
CA ARG A 294 4.60 -13.98 -5.80
C ARG A 294 5.06 -12.52 -5.72
N GLN A 295 5.82 -12.14 -4.69
CA GLN A 295 6.37 -10.79 -4.54
C GLN A 295 7.40 -10.42 -5.61
N LEU A 296 8.06 -11.41 -6.25
CA LEU A 296 8.98 -11.17 -7.36
C LEU A 296 8.23 -10.98 -8.68
N PHE A 297 7.28 -11.86 -8.98
CA PHE A 297 6.64 -11.91 -10.30
C PHE A 297 5.38 -11.04 -10.43
N THR A 298 4.75 -10.63 -9.32
CA THR A 298 3.48 -9.87 -9.34
C THR A 298 3.58 -8.59 -8.52
N SER A 299 2.57 -7.72 -8.62
CA SER A 299 2.42 -6.56 -7.74
C SER A 299 1.36 -6.87 -6.69
N THR A 300 1.80 -7.36 -5.54
CA THR A 300 0.84 -7.76 -4.48
C THR A 300 0.23 -6.50 -3.85
N THR A 301 1.05 -5.49 -3.61
CA THR A 301 0.67 -4.13 -3.21
C THR A 301 1.38 -3.11 -4.12
N VAL A 302 1.20 -1.83 -3.83
CA VAL A 302 1.96 -0.73 -4.42
C VAL A 302 2.20 0.34 -3.37
N ASN A 303 3.29 1.09 -3.54
CA ASN A 303 3.46 2.38 -2.87
C ASN A 303 3.01 3.52 -3.79
N LEU A 304 2.93 4.74 -3.27
CA LEU A 304 2.77 5.96 -4.04
C LEU A 304 4.03 6.83 -3.91
N THR A 305 4.48 7.38 -5.03
CA THR A 305 5.63 8.29 -5.12
C THR A 305 5.30 9.52 -5.95
N SER A 306 5.98 10.63 -5.69
CA SER A 306 5.85 11.87 -6.44
C SER A 306 7.22 12.51 -6.62
N THR A 307 7.29 13.62 -7.36
CA THR A 307 8.45 14.51 -7.24
C THR A 307 8.53 15.08 -5.81
N SER A 308 9.67 15.67 -5.45
CA SER A 308 9.80 16.46 -4.20
C SER A 308 9.37 17.92 -4.37
N VAL A 309 8.86 18.30 -5.54
CA VAL A 309 8.48 19.69 -5.87
C VAL A 309 6.99 19.88 -5.59
N GLN A 310 6.64 20.94 -4.87
CA GLN A 310 5.23 21.27 -4.64
C GLN A 310 4.58 21.71 -5.95
N SER A 311 3.48 21.06 -6.33
CA SER A 311 2.79 21.31 -7.61
C SER A 311 2.41 22.79 -7.77
N ALA A 312 1.92 23.40 -6.68
CA ALA A 312 1.52 24.81 -6.66
C ALA A 312 2.67 25.82 -6.87
N THR A 313 3.93 25.38 -6.74
CA THR A 313 5.12 26.24 -6.92
C THR A 313 5.75 26.12 -8.30
N VAL A 314 5.30 25.17 -9.13
CA VAL A 314 5.83 24.98 -10.47
C VAL A 314 5.48 26.17 -11.35
N ARG A 315 6.48 26.71 -12.06
CA ARG A 315 6.34 27.84 -12.98
C ARG A 315 6.76 27.40 -14.38
N ALA A 316 6.11 27.93 -15.41
CA ALA A 316 6.39 27.54 -16.80
C ALA A 316 7.84 27.83 -17.23
N ASP A 317 8.45 28.86 -16.65
CA ASP A 317 9.84 29.29 -16.84
C ASP A 317 10.80 28.75 -15.75
N GLY A 318 10.33 27.85 -14.89
CA GLY A 318 11.11 27.24 -13.83
C GLY A 318 11.91 26.01 -14.27
N ASP A 319 12.61 25.40 -13.31
CA ASP A 319 13.41 24.20 -13.54
C ASP A 319 12.57 22.99 -13.96
N ASP A 320 13.15 22.13 -14.79
CA ASP A 320 12.55 20.85 -15.15
C ASP A 320 12.31 19.98 -13.92
N LEU A 321 11.17 19.30 -13.91
CA LEU A 321 10.81 18.34 -12.87
C LEU A 321 11.49 17.00 -13.14
N VAL A 322 12.24 16.50 -12.15
CA VAL A 322 12.76 15.12 -12.17
C VAL A 322 11.61 14.19 -11.78
N LEU A 323 11.17 13.32 -12.69
CA LEU A 323 10.10 12.38 -12.38
C LEU A 323 10.61 11.20 -11.54
N PRO A 324 9.76 10.59 -10.68
CA PRO A 324 10.19 9.53 -9.78
C PRO A 324 10.75 8.31 -10.54
N ILE A 325 11.88 7.76 -10.08
CA ILE A 325 12.47 6.58 -10.72
C ILE A 325 11.51 5.38 -10.76
N GLY A 326 10.68 5.23 -9.73
CA GLY A 326 9.62 4.21 -9.63
C GLY A 326 8.54 4.28 -10.72
N PHE A 327 8.43 5.41 -11.44
CA PHE A 327 7.58 5.50 -12.63
C PHE A 327 8.18 4.78 -13.84
N TRP A 328 9.51 4.75 -13.93
CA TRP A 328 10.26 4.25 -15.07
C TRP A 328 10.62 2.78 -14.93
N LEU A 329 11.06 2.37 -13.74
CA LEU A 329 11.42 0.99 -13.42
C LEU A 329 11.42 0.76 -11.91
N ASN A 330 11.64 -0.48 -11.48
CA ASN A 330 11.76 -0.81 -10.05
C ASN A 330 13.18 -0.45 -9.57
N GLY A 331 13.43 0.85 -9.34
CA GLY A 331 14.72 1.38 -8.93
C GLY A 331 15.24 0.74 -7.64
N ASP A 332 14.39 0.64 -6.61
CA ASP A 332 14.76 0.06 -5.32
C ASP A 332 15.31 -1.38 -5.49
N ALA A 333 14.63 -2.23 -6.26
CA ALA A 333 15.11 -3.61 -6.45
C ALA A 333 16.29 -3.71 -7.41
N LEU A 334 16.23 -3.06 -8.57
CA LEU A 334 17.22 -3.23 -9.64
C LEU A 334 18.52 -2.46 -9.39
N LEU A 335 18.42 -1.23 -8.88
CA LEU A 335 19.56 -0.32 -8.72
C LEU A 335 20.12 -0.44 -7.30
N ASP A 336 19.26 -0.32 -6.28
CA ASP A 336 19.74 -0.26 -4.89
C ASP A 336 20.05 -1.66 -4.35
N ASP A 337 19.12 -2.61 -4.47
CA ASP A 337 19.27 -3.94 -3.86
C ASP A 337 20.15 -4.89 -4.69
N LEU A 338 20.00 -4.88 -6.02
CA LEU A 338 20.77 -5.75 -6.94
C LEU A 338 22.03 -5.08 -7.52
N GLY A 339 22.20 -3.76 -7.31
CA GLY A 339 23.43 -3.06 -7.64
C GLY A 339 23.70 -2.92 -9.15
N LEU A 340 22.67 -2.82 -10.00
CA LEU A 340 22.89 -2.60 -11.43
C LEU A 340 23.64 -1.28 -11.67
N PRO A 341 24.76 -1.27 -12.43
CA PRO A 341 25.59 -0.08 -12.63
C PRO A 341 25.02 0.84 -13.72
N VAL A 342 23.79 1.33 -13.53
CA VAL A 342 23.10 2.26 -14.43
C VAL A 342 23.73 3.66 -14.33
N ALA A 343 24.10 4.25 -15.46
CA ALA A 343 24.74 5.57 -15.51
C ALA A 343 23.74 6.72 -15.77
N SER A 344 22.58 6.41 -16.34
CA SER A 344 21.59 7.40 -16.76
C SER A 344 20.84 8.00 -15.57
N ALA A 345 20.69 9.33 -15.60
CA ALA A 345 19.84 10.03 -14.65
C ALA A 345 18.35 9.76 -14.93
N PRO A 346 17.47 9.88 -13.91
CA PRO A 346 16.03 9.83 -14.13
C PRO A 346 15.57 10.91 -15.12
N PRO A 347 14.66 10.59 -16.06
CA PRO A 347 14.11 11.55 -17.00
C PRO A 347 13.52 12.80 -16.34
N ARG A 348 13.75 13.95 -16.98
CA ARG A 348 13.24 15.26 -16.56
C ARG A 348 12.15 15.72 -17.53
N VAL A 349 11.15 16.45 -17.03
CA VAL A 349 10.10 17.07 -17.83
C VAL A 349 10.17 18.59 -17.72
N PRO A 350 10.14 19.33 -18.83
CA PRO A 350 9.99 20.79 -18.80
C PRO A 350 8.76 21.22 -18.01
N ALA A 351 8.93 22.18 -17.10
CA ALA A 351 7.85 22.64 -16.22
C ALA A 351 6.61 23.14 -17.00
N ALA A 352 6.82 23.77 -18.16
CA ALA A 352 5.74 24.19 -19.04
C ALA A 352 4.89 23.02 -19.57
N LEU A 353 5.50 21.88 -19.89
CA LEU A 353 4.77 20.69 -20.35
C LEU A 353 3.94 20.07 -19.22
N TYR A 354 4.49 20.02 -18.00
CA TYR A 354 3.75 19.60 -16.81
C TYR A 354 2.51 20.48 -16.56
N LEU A 355 2.68 21.81 -16.52
CA LEU A 355 1.56 22.73 -16.32
C LEU A 355 0.53 22.64 -17.47
N GLY A 356 1.02 22.47 -18.69
CA GLY A 356 0.19 22.22 -19.87
C GLY A 356 -0.66 20.96 -19.74
N SER A 357 -0.11 19.86 -19.24
CA SER A 357 -0.84 18.61 -19.05
C SER A 357 -1.93 18.73 -17.98
N LEU A 358 -1.66 19.44 -16.87
CA LEU A 358 -2.66 19.66 -15.82
C LEU A 358 -3.91 20.33 -16.39
N SER A 359 -3.72 21.35 -17.22
CA SER A 359 -4.81 22.07 -17.87
C SER A 359 -5.49 21.23 -18.96
N ARG A 360 -4.70 20.58 -19.82
CA ARG A 360 -5.21 19.77 -20.94
C ARG A 360 -6.08 18.60 -20.49
N PHE A 361 -5.69 17.94 -19.40
CA PHE A 361 -6.40 16.78 -18.87
C PHE A 361 -7.27 17.11 -17.64
N GLY A 362 -7.51 18.38 -17.35
CA GLY A 362 -8.44 18.80 -16.30
C GLY A 362 -8.11 18.28 -14.90
N PHE A 363 -6.83 18.25 -14.54
CA PHE A 363 -6.39 17.78 -13.22
C PHE A 363 -7.03 18.60 -12.10
N ARG A 364 -7.54 17.90 -11.08
CA ARG A 364 -8.11 18.52 -9.88
C ARG A 364 -8.10 17.55 -8.70
N MET A 365 -8.00 18.09 -7.50
CA MET A 365 -8.33 17.38 -6.26
C MET A 365 -9.84 17.46 -6.03
N GLN A 366 -10.49 16.33 -5.79
CA GLN A 366 -11.96 16.28 -5.66
C GLN A 366 -12.41 15.32 -4.55
N GLU A 367 -13.32 15.80 -3.70
CA GLU A 367 -14.06 14.96 -2.74
C GLU A 367 -15.55 15.16 -2.98
N ARG A 368 -16.24 14.10 -3.41
CA ARG A 368 -17.66 14.15 -3.78
C ARG A 368 -18.55 14.41 -2.58
N THR A 369 -18.14 13.89 -1.42
CA THR A 369 -18.97 13.92 -0.21
C THR A 369 -19.16 15.33 0.35
N SER A 370 -18.11 16.16 0.35
CA SER A 370 -18.23 17.59 0.69
C SER A 370 -18.53 18.49 -0.51
N GLY A 371 -18.42 17.96 -1.73
CA GLY A 371 -18.47 18.75 -2.97
C GLY A 371 -17.20 19.57 -3.22
N PHE A 372 -16.11 19.29 -2.49
CA PHE A 372 -14.84 19.97 -2.66
C PHE A 372 -14.22 19.67 -4.04
N SER A 373 -13.70 20.71 -4.68
CA SER A 373 -12.96 20.61 -5.94
C SER A 373 -11.93 21.74 -6.03
N GLN A 374 -10.69 21.42 -6.31
CA GLN A 374 -9.60 22.38 -6.52
C GLN A 374 -8.79 21.98 -7.76
N PRO A 375 -8.64 22.86 -8.77
CA PRO A 375 -7.78 22.58 -9.92
C PRO A 375 -6.32 22.33 -9.52
N GLY A 376 -5.64 21.49 -10.29
CA GLY A 376 -4.24 21.13 -10.08
C GLY A 376 -4.03 19.67 -9.67
N ASP A 377 -2.79 19.36 -9.33
CA ASP A 377 -2.36 18.04 -8.88
C ASP A 377 -2.48 17.92 -7.35
N THR A 378 -1.97 16.82 -6.78
CA THR A 378 -1.70 16.72 -5.33
C THR A 378 -0.68 17.75 -4.87
N PHE A 379 -0.42 17.80 -3.55
CA PHE A 379 0.51 18.77 -2.97
C PHE A 379 1.90 18.71 -3.64
N PHE A 380 2.44 17.52 -3.83
CA PHE A 380 3.61 17.28 -4.67
C PHE A 380 3.22 16.93 -6.10
N ALA A 381 4.01 17.39 -7.06
CA ALA A 381 3.76 17.16 -8.47
C ALA A 381 3.98 15.69 -8.88
N PHE A 382 3.14 15.21 -9.80
CA PHE A 382 3.28 13.94 -10.50
C PHE A 382 3.22 12.71 -9.57
N LEU A 383 2.19 12.63 -8.73
CA LEU A 383 1.95 11.47 -7.86
C LEU A 383 1.55 10.24 -8.67
N VAL A 384 2.24 9.12 -8.53
CA VAL A 384 2.00 7.86 -9.27
C VAL A 384 2.27 6.63 -8.41
N PRO A 385 1.67 5.47 -8.74
CA PRO A 385 2.03 4.20 -8.11
C PRO A 385 3.45 3.75 -8.49
N GLU A 386 4.14 3.13 -7.53
CA GLU A 386 5.44 2.45 -7.70
C GLU A 386 5.44 1.08 -6.99
N ALA A 387 6.50 0.31 -7.21
CA ALA A 387 6.69 -0.99 -6.54
C ALA A 387 6.71 -0.83 -5.02
N ALA A 388 6.06 -1.75 -4.31
CA ALA A 388 5.94 -1.67 -2.86
C ALA A 388 7.22 -2.13 -2.15
N ARG A 389 7.52 -1.52 -1.00
CA ARG A 389 8.68 -1.91 -0.18
C ARG A 389 8.57 -3.34 0.29
N GLU A 390 7.40 -3.78 0.75
CA GLU A 390 7.20 -5.13 1.25
C GLU A 390 7.41 -6.22 0.18
N ASP A 391 7.16 -5.92 -1.09
CA ASP A 391 7.49 -6.83 -2.19
C ASP A 391 9.01 -6.87 -2.42
N ASN A 392 9.64 -5.70 -2.50
CA ASN A 392 11.09 -5.58 -2.72
C ASN A 392 11.91 -6.17 -1.57
N ASP A 393 11.50 -5.98 -0.31
CA ASP A 393 12.22 -6.50 0.87
C ASP A 393 12.23 -8.04 0.90
N VAL A 394 11.14 -8.69 0.47
CA VAL A 394 11.10 -10.15 0.29
C VAL A 394 12.11 -10.59 -0.76
N VAL A 395 12.15 -9.92 -1.92
CA VAL A 395 13.11 -10.23 -2.99
C VAL A 395 14.55 -10.05 -2.51
N HIS A 396 14.86 -8.90 -1.91
CA HIS A 396 16.18 -8.59 -1.38
C HIS A 396 16.65 -9.63 -0.37
N ARG A 397 15.81 -9.98 0.61
CA ARG A 397 16.20 -10.95 1.64
C ARG A 397 16.28 -12.37 1.13
N MET A 398 15.49 -12.77 0.13
CA MET A 398 15.69 -14.06 -0.54
C MET A 398 17.06 -14.15 -1.20
N VAL A 399 17.52 -13.06 -1.82
CA VAL A 399 18.85 -12.98 -2.44
C VAL A 399 19.95 -13.04 -1.38
N LEU A 400 19.84 -12.24 -0.31
CA LEU A 400 20.81 -12.25 0.79
C LEU A 400 20.89 -13.60 1.50
N ALA A 401 19.77 -14.30 1.65
CA ALA A 401 19.71 -15.62 2.26
C ALA A 401 20.12 -16.76 1.30
N GLY A 402 20.43 -16.46 0.04
CA GLY A 402 20.79 -17.46 -0.97
C GLY A 402 19.65 -18.39 -1.38
N ILE A 403 18.39 -18.01 -1.12
CA ILE A 403 17.20 -18.77 -1.54
C ILE A 403 17.00 -18.66 -3.05
N VAL A 404 17.29 -17.49 -3.62
CA VAL A 404 17.36 -17.28 -5.07
C VAL A 404 18.64 -16.51 -5.42
N PRO A 405 19.32 -16.81 -6.54
CA PRO A 405 20.45 -16.00 -7.00
C PRO A 405 20.00 -14.60 -7.42
N ALA A 406 20.88 -13.60 -7.25
CA ALA A 406 20.65 -12.22 -7.71
C ALA A 406 20.28 -12.16 -9.21
N LYS A 407 20.95 -12.97 -10.04
CA LYS A 407 20.66 -13.11 -11.47
C LYS A 407 19.24 -13.58 -11.76
N PHE A 408 18.69 -14.50 -10.95
CA PHE A 408 17.32 -15.00 -11.14
C PHE A 408 16.31 -13.90 -10.87
N ALA A 409 16.49 -13.16 -9.75
CA ALA A 409 15.67 -12.02 -9.42
C ALA A 409 15.76 -10.92 -10.49
N ALA A 410 16.98 -10.59 -10.94
CA ALA A 410 17.21 -9.62 -12.00
C ALA A 410 16.57 -10.03 -13.33
N ALA A 411 16.73 -11.29 -13.76
CA ALA A 411 16.15 -11.80 -15.00
C ALA A 411 14.61 -11.70 -14.99
N ALA A 412 13.98 -12.01 -13.86
CA ALA A 412 12.53 -11.86 -13.67
C ALA A 412 12.09 -10.39 -13.67
N LEU A 413 12.76 -9.52 -12.92
CA LEU A 413 12.45 -8.09 -12.85
C LEU A 413 12.70 -7.37 -14.19
N MET A 414 13.64 -7.85 -15.00
CA MET A 414 13.92 -7.32 -16.33
C MET A 414 12.86 -7.70 -17.37
N VAL A 415 12.00 -8.69 -17.11
CA VAL A 415 10.82 -8.94 -17.95
C VAL A 415 9.82 -7.81 -17.75
N ASP A 416 9.64 -7.00 -18.80
CA ASP A 416 8.72 -5.86 -18.80
C ASP A 416 9.08 -4.81 -17.73
N PHE A 417 10.39 -4.58 -17.54
CA PHE A 417 10.92 -3.61 -16.56
C PHE A 417 10.40 -2.16 -16.68
N PRO A 418 9.97 -1.65 -17.87
CA PRO A 418 9.33 -0.33 -17.97
C PRO A 418 7.97 -0.24 -17.24
N ASN A 419 7.41 -1.38 -16.85
CA ASN A 419 6.16 -1.49 -16.09
C ASN A 419 6.44 -2.13 -14.71
N PRO A 420 7.03 -1.36 -13.78
CA PRO A 420 7.42 -1.88 -12.46
C PRO A 420 6.24 -2.35 -11.64
N VAL A 421 5.08 -1.70 -11.81
CA VAL A 421 3.80 -2.11 -11.23
C VAL A 421 2.87 -2.70 -12.28
N TYR A 422 2.11 -3.70 -11.86
CA TYR A 422 1.03 -4.32 -12.62
C TYR A 422 1.44 -4.95 -13.96
N SER A 423 2.71 -5.32 -14.13
CA SER A 423 3.17 -6.05 -15.31
C SER A 423 2.41 -7.38 -15.46
N THR A 424 1.63 -7.51 -16.53
CA THR A 424 0.96 -8.77 -16.87
C THR A 424 1.94 -9.79 -17.40
N ASP A 425 3.00 -9.33 -18.06
CA ASP A 425 4.02 -10.18 -18.68
C ASP A 425 4.86 -10.86 -17.61
N ARG A 426 5.33 -10.12 -16.62
CA ARG A 426 6.04 -10.69 -15.47
C ARG A 426 5.14 -11.60 -14.64
N ALA A 427 3.88 -11.23 -14.44
CA ALA A 427 2.93 -12.04 -13.68
C ALA A 427 2.63 -13.40 -14.33
N ARG A 428 2.69 -13.52 -15.67
CA ARG A 428 2.52 -14.81 -16.37
C ARG A 428 3.57 -15.85 -15.96
N LEU A 429 4.77 -15.41 -15.57
CA LEU A 429 5.83 -16.32 -15.13
C LEU A 429 5.48 -17.08 -13.84
N MET A 430 4.49 -16.61 -13.06
CA MET A 430 3.96 -17.36 -11.91
C MET A 430 3.44 -18.74 -12.27
N ALA A 431 3.01 -18.98 -13.53
CA ALA A 431 2.52 -20.28 -13.98
C ALA A 431 3.58 -21.40 -13.89
N TYR A 432 4.86 -21.04 -13.82
CA TYR A 432 5.98 -21.98 -13.73
C TYR A 432 6.51 -22.16 -12.30
N VAL A 433 5.92 -21.48 -11.31
CA VAL A 433 6.31 -21.59 -9.91
C VAL A 433 5.64 -22.80 -9.26
N PRO A 434 6.38 -23.73 -8.62
CA PRO A 434 5.80 -24.86 -7.91
C PRO A 434 4.88 -24.42 -6.76
N THR A 435 3.78 -25.15 -6.59
CA THR A 435 2.88 -25.01 -5.43
C THR A 435 3.18 -26.01 -4.32
N ALA A 436 4.02 -27.01 -4.60
CA ALA A 436 4.46 -28.03 -3.67
C ALA A 436 5.80 -27.63 -3.00
N PRO A 437 6.10 -28.19 -1.81
CA PRO A 437 7.39 -27.97 -1.15
C PRO A 437 8.56 -28.28 -2.08
N THR A 438 9.51 -27.34 -2.18
CA THR A 438 10.65 -27.43 -3.10
C THR A 438 11.95 -27.15 -2.35
N PRO A 439 13.03 -27.95 -2.53
CA PRO A 439 14.31 -27.66 -1.90
C PRO A 439 14.77 -26.23 -2.21
N ALA A 440 15.12 -25.46 -1.18
CA ALA A 440 15.46 -24.04 -1.32
C ALA A 440 16.61 -23.84 -2.33
N ALA A 441 17.62 -24.70 -2.25
CA ALA A 441 18.78 -24.68 -3.15
C ALA A 441 18.45 -25.00 -4.62
N ALA A 442 17.32 -25.64 -4.91
CA ALA A 442 16.89 -25.99 -6.27
C ALA A 442 15.75 -25.10 -6.79
N LEU A 443 15.23 -24.20 -5.96
CA LEU A 443 14.02 -23.45 -6.28
C LEU A 443 14.19 -22.58 -7.54
N ALA A 444 15.24 -21.75 -7.57
CA ALA A 444 15.48 -20.85 -8.69
C ALA A 444 15.73 -21.62 -10.00
N ASP A 445 16.57 -22.65 -9.97
CA ASP A 445 16.89 -23.47 -11.14
C ASP A 445 15.66 -24.21 -11.65
N SER A 446 14.85 -24.80 -10.75
CA SER A 446 13.61 -25.50 -11.14
C SER A 446 12.62 -24.57 -11.84
N VAL A 447 12.49 -23.32 -11.37
CA VAL A 447 11.60 -22.33 -11.99
C VAL A 447 12.17 -21.85 -13.33
N ALA A 448 13.48 -21.55 -13.37
CA ALA A 448 14.15 -21.11 -14.59
C ALA A 448 14.13 -22.18 -15.69
N ASP A 449 14.34 -23.46 -15.34
CA ASP A 449 14.25 -24.59 -16.26
C ASP A 449 12.83 -24.77 -16.82
N ALA A 450 11.81 -24.61 -15.99
CA ALA A 450 10.42 -24.66 -16.43
C ALA A 450 10.09 -23.52 -17.42
N ILE A 451 10.51 -22.29 -17.11
CA ILE A 451 10.30 -21.12 -17.99
C ILE A 451 11.07 -21.30 -19.31
N THR A 452 12.36 -21.64 -19.24
CA THR A 452 13.21 -21.80 -20.43
C THR A 452 12.80 -22.97 -21.32
N THR A 453 12.25 -24.03 -20.74
CA THR A 453 11.66 -25.14 -21.50
C THR A 453 10.41 -24.69 -22.25
N ALA A 454 9.51 -23.97 -21.58
CA ALA A 454 8.30 -23.43 -22.22
C ALA A 454 8.63 -22.43 -23.33
N ALA A 455 9.64 -21.58 -23.12
CA ALA A 455 10.11 -20.59 -24.09
C ALA A 455 10.43 -21.17 -25.47
N ARG A 456 10.90 -22.43 -25.55
CA ARG A 456 11.24 -23.10 -26.83
C ARG A 456 10.02 -23.32 -27.73
N GLY A 457 8.82 -23.37 -27.16
CA GLY A 457 7.56 -23.59 -27.88
C GLY A 457 6.70 -22.33 -28.02
N LEU A 458 7.14 -21.19 -27.49
CA LEU A 458 6.39 -19.94 -27.45
C LEU A 458 7.00 -18.88 -28.39
N PRO A 459 6.23 -17.84 -28.76
CA PRO A 459 6.76 -16.71 -29.54
C PRO A 459 7.98 -16.04 -28.89
N GLN A 460 8.88 -15.49 -29.71
CA GLN A 460 10.12 -14.85 -29.23
C GLN A 460 9.85 -13.59 -28.38
N ASP A 461 8.70 -12.95 -28.54
CA ASP A 461 8.25 -11.80 -27.76
C ASP A 461 7.48 -12.18 -26.47
N SER A 462 7.32 -13.49 -26.22
CA SER A 462 6.71 -14.00 -24.98
C SER A 462 7.52 -13.59 -23.74
N PRO A 463 6.89 -13.44 -22.57
CA PRO A 463 7.63 -13.20 -21.32
C PRO A 463 8.60 -14.33 -20.99
N GLU A 464 8.27 -15.58 -21.34
CA GLU A 464 9.14 -16.74 -21.15
C GLU A 464 10.41 -16.65 -22.00
N ALA A 465 10.28 -16.29 -23.28
CA ALA A 465 11.43 -16.11 -24.16
C ALA A 465 12.35 -14.99 -23.68
N ARG A 466 11.78 -13.86 -23.24
CA ARG A 466 12.55 -12.76 -22.64
C ARG A 466 13.27 -13.18 -21.36
N PHE A 467 12.59 -13.89 -20.45
CA PHE A 467 13.23 -14.44 -19.26
C PHE A 467 14.38 -15.39 -19.64
N ALA A 468 14.16 -16.29 -20.59
CA ALA A 468 15.16 -17.26 -21.02
C ALA A 468 16.40 -16.57 -21.61
N GLU A 469 16.22 -15.51 -22.41
CA GLU A 469 17.32 -14.68 -22.93
C GLU A 469 18.11 -14.02 -21.79
N HIS A 470 17.41 -13.45 -20.81
CA HIS A 470 18.04 -12.85 -19.62
C HIS A 470 18.83 -13.88 -18.81
N TRP A 471 18.24 -15.07 -18.61
CA TRP A 471 18.84 -16.16 -17.82
C TRP A 471 20.06 -16.79 -18.50
N ALA A 472 20.09 -16.79 -19.84
CA ALA A 472 21.19 -17.33 -20.63
C ALA A 472 22.46 -16.46 -20.62
N LEU A 473 22.40 -15.22 -20.13
CA LEU A 473 23.58 -14.37 -19.96
C LEU A 473 24.57 -15.01 -18.98
N ALA A 474 25.88 -14.80 -19.16
CA ALA A 474 26.88 -15.27 -18.20
C ALA A 474 26.76 -14.53 -16.85
N ASP A 475 27.19 -15.19 -15.76
CA ASP A 475 27.03 -14.68 -14.40
C ASP A 475 27.79 -13.38 -14.12
N ASP A 476 28.87 -13.13 -14.86
CA ASP A 476 29.66 -11.89 -14.83
C ASP A 476 29.20 -10.83 -15.85
N ALA A 477 28.38 -11.23 -16.84
CA ALA A 477 27.96 -10.35 -17.93
C ALA A 477 26.58 -9.70 -17.70
N TRP A 478 25.67 -10.38 -16.98
CA TRP A 478 24.30 -9.90 -16.83
C TRP A 478 24.16 -8.49 -16.21
N PRO A 479 24.97 -8.05 -15.20
CA PRO A 479 24.77 -6.74 -14.60
C PRO A 479 25.00 -5.61 -15.61
N THR A 480 26.09 -5.72 -16.38
CA THR A 480 26.45 -4.74 -17.40
C THR A 480 25.45 -4.74 -18.56
N ALA A 481 25.00 -5.93 -18.99
CA ALA A 481 24.02 -6.05 -20.07
C ALA A 481 22.66 -5.42 -19.68
N PHE A 482 22.18 -5.68 -18.47
CA PHE A 482 20.93 -5.07 -17.99
C PHE A 482 21.08 -3.56 -17.76
N ALA A 483 22.19 -3.11 -17.18
CA ALA A 483 22.45 -1.69 -17.00
C ALA A 483 22.45 -0.93 -18.34
N ALA A 484 23.14 -1.44 -19.36
CA ALA A 484 23.17 -0.83 -20.70
C ALA A 484 21.78 -0.74 -21.35
N ARG A 485 20.93 -1.74 -21.12
CA ARG A 485 19.54 -1.75 -21.60
C ARG A 485 18.68 -0.72 -20.86
N VAL A 486 18.83 -0.62 -19.53
CA VAL A 486 18.15 0.40 -18.72
C VAL A 486 18.62 1.80 -19.13
N ASP A 487 19.92 2.01 -19.32
CA ASP A 487 20.48 3.29 -19.80
C ASP A 487 19.88 3.70 -21.16
N THR A 488 19.83 2.76 -22.10
CA THR A 488 19.23 3.00 -23.42
C THR A 488 17.75 3.39 -23.28
N TYR A 489 17.00 2.67 -22.44
CA TYR A 489 15.60 2.96 -22.18
C TYR A 489 15.41 4.36 -21.54
N LEU A 490 16.16 4.68 -20.49
CA LEU A 490 16.06 5.97 -19.80
C LEU A 490 16.46 7.14 -20.71
N GLY A 491 17.45 6.96 -21.58
CA GLY A 491 17.79 7.94 -22.61
C GLY A 491 16.64 8.20 -23.60
N ARG A 492 15.93 7.16 -24.04
CA ARG A 492 14.74 7.29 -24.89
C ARG A 492 13.57 7.93 -24.14
N ALA A 493 13.37 7.56 -22.88
CA ALA A 493 12.36 8.16 -22.03
C ALA A 493 12.60 9.66 -21.84
N ALA A 494 13.85 10.07 -21.58
CA ALA A 494 14.25 11.47 -21.48
C ALA A 494 14.01 12.26 -22.78
N ALA A 495 14.25 11.65 -23.95
CA ALA A 495 13.94 12.29 -25.22
C ALA A 495 12.43 12.50 -25.41
N ARG A 496 11.59 11.53 -24.98
CA ARG A 496 10.13 11.63 -25.08
C ARG A 496 9.52 12.60 -24.07
N THR A 497 10.04 12.68 -22.83
CA THR A 497 9.54 13.65 -21.84
C THR A 497 9.76 15.10 -22.26
N GLY A 498 10.70 15.35 -23.18
CA GLY A 498 10.98 16.66 -23.74
C GLY A 498 10.00 17.16 -24.81
N THR A 499 9.06 16.33 -25.28
CA THR A 499 8.08 16.73 -26.31
C THR A 499 6.65 16.79 -25.76
N PRO A 500 5.78 17.68 -26.28
CA PRO A 500 4.38 17.74 -25.87
C PRO A 500 3.64 16.40 -26.05
N GLU A 501 3.80 15.75 -27.20
CA GLU A 501 3.14 14.49 -27.51
C GLU A 501 3.65 13.35 -26.62
N GLY A 502 4.97 13.30 -26.42
CA GLY A 502 5.59 12.30 -25.57
C GLY A 502 5.14 12.44 -24.11
N PHE A 503 5.11 13.66 -23.58
CA PHE A 503 4.66 13.89 -22.21
C PHE A 503 3.14 13.70 -22.02
N ASP A 504 2.33 13.97 -23.03
CA ASP A 504 0.90 13.63 -23.03
C ASP A 504 0.68 12.12 -22.90
N ASP A 505 1.43 11.32 -23.67
CA ASP A 505 1.37 9.85 -23.60
C ASP A 505 1.72 9.34 -22.19
N LEU A 506 2.77 9.92 -21.60
CA LEU A 506 3.20 9.60 -20.24
C LEU A 506 2.17 10.00 -19.19
N THR A 507 1.50 11.14 -19.38
CA THR A 507 0.42 11.58 -18.49
C THR A 507 -0.75 10.60 -18.54
N ARG A 508 -1.12 10.11 -19.73
CA ARG A 508 -2.15 9.07 -19.88
C ARG A 508 -1.72 7.75 -19.25
N LEU A 509 -0.45 7.36 -19.37
CA LEU A 509 0.09 6.16 -18.72
C LEU A 509 0.03 6.28 -17.19
N ALA A 510 0.45 7.42 -16.64
CA ALA A 510 0.36 7.70 -15.20
C ALA A 510 -1.08 7.59 -14.71
N GLU A 511 -2.03 8.20 -15.44
CA GLU A 511 -3.45 8.10 -15.10
C GLU A 511 -4.00 6.67 -15.25
N SER A 512 -3.55 5.91 -16.24
CA SER A 512 -3.90 4.48 -16.36
C SER A 512 -3.47 3.69 -15.12
N ARG A 513 -2.25 3.91 -14.62
CA ARG A 513 -1.75 3.25 -13.40
C ARG A 513 -2.50 3.72 -12.15
N ARG A 514 -2.87 5.00 -12.08
CA ARG A 514 -3.75 5.53 -11.01
C ARG A 514 -5.12 4.88 -11.03
N ARG A 515 -5.74 4.65 -12.19
CA ARG A 515 -7.02 3.90 -12.28
C ARG A 515 -6.88 2.48 -11.75
N ASP A 516 -5.80 1.78 -12.10
CA ASP A 516 -5.51 0.45 -11.54
C ASP A 516 -5.37 0.52 -10.01
N PHE A 517 -4.71 1.54 -9.45
CA PHE A 517 -4.63 1.76 -8.00
C PHE A 517 -6.00 2.07 -7.36
N ARG A 518 -6.81 2.96 -7.95
CA ARG A 518 -8.14 3.33 -7.42
C ARG A 518 -9.09 2.13 -7.36
N SER A 519 -8.86 1.09 -8.14
CA SER A 519 -9.61 -0.17 -8.08
C SER A 519 -9.27 -1.04 -6.87
N ARG A 520 -8.16 -0.74 -6.18
CA ARG A 520 -7.70 -1.46 -4.98
C ARG A 520 -8.30 -0.82 -3.73
N LYS A 521 -8.54 -1.65 -2.71
CA LYS A 521 -9.00 -1.18 -1.40
C LYS A 521 -7.98 -0.34 -0.63
N LEU A 522 -6.70 -0.38 -1.03
CA LEU A 522 -5.65 0.54 -0.55
C LEU A 522 -5.98 2.03 -0.85
N ASN A 523 -6.80 2.32 -1.85
CA ASN A 523 -7.28 3.66 -2.14
C ASN A 523 -8.45 4.01 -1.20
N GLU A 524 -8.11 4.37 0.03
CA GLU A 524 -9.07 4.62 1.11
C GLU A 524 -9.83 5.95 0.98
N PHE A 525 -9.23 6.95 0.33
CA PHE A 525 -9.74 8.32 0.31
C PHE A 525 -9.81 8.92 -1.09
N GLU A 526 -10.81 9.76 -1.34
CA GLU A 526 -11.02 10.41 -2.65
C GLU A 526 -9.90 11.40 -2.99
N LEU A 527 -9.23 11.96 -1.98
CA LEU A 527 -8.14 12.94 -2.10
C LEU A 527 -6.73 12.31 -2.12
N THR A 528 -6.60 10.98 -2.10
CA THR A 528 -5.28 10.34 -2.22
C THR A 528 -4.63 10.59 -3.59
N LEU A 529 -5.43 10.73 -4.65
CA LEU A 529 -4.95 10.95 -6.02
C LEU A 529 -5.74 12.09 -6.68
N PRO A 530 -5.15 12.83 -7.63
CA PRO A 530 -5.92 13.78 -8.44
C PRO A 530 -6.94 13.02 -9.30
N VAL A 531 -8.01 13.70 -9.72
CA VAL A 531 -8.89 13.24 -10.80
C VAL A 531 -8.60 14.02 -12.08
N THR A 532 -8.94 13.44 -13.23
CA THR A 532 -8.67 14.01 -14.56
C THR A 532 -9.91 13.87 -15.45
N ASP A 533 -9.89 14.52 -16.61
CA ASP A 533 -10.89 14.37 -17.67
C ASP A 533 -10.56 13.21 -18.64
N ILE A 534 -9.51 12.44 -18.36
CA ILE A 534 -9.25 11.18 -19.09
C ILE A 534 -10.39 10.22 -18.73
N PRO A 535 -11.09 9.61 -19.72
CA PRO A 535 -12.25 8.77 -19.45
C PRO A 535 -11.94 7.63 -18.47
N ALA A 536 -12.90 7.33 -17.58
CA ALA A 536 -12.76 6.26 -16.60
C ALA A 536 -12.61 4.87 -17.25
N ASP A 537 -13.17 4.71 -18.45
CA ASP A 537 -13.10 3.51 -19.30
C ASP A 537 -11.96 3.54 -20.33
N ALA A 538 -11.07 4.55 -20.26
CA ALA A 538 -9.91 4.62 -21.14
C ALA A 538 -9.07 3.33 -21.03
N PRO A 539 -8.56 2.82 -22.17
CA PRO A 539 -7.87 1.53 -22.19
C PRO A 539 -6.66 1.56 -21.26
N ARG A 540 -6.33 0.38 -20.74
CA ARG A 540 -5.13 0.18 -19.93
C ARG A 540 -3.91 0.39 -20.80
N LEU A 541 -2.94 1.16 -20.31
CA LEU A 541 -1.72 1.50 -21.04
C LEU A 541 -0.51 0.83 -20.42
N ARG A 542 0.50 0.56 -21.26
CA ARG A 542 1.82 0.08 -20.86
C ARG A 542 2.92 0.91 -21.52
N MET A 543 4.06 0.95 -20.85
CA MET A 543 5.31 1.50 -21.39
C MET A 543 6.07 0.42 -22.15
N ASN A 544 6.61 0.73 -23.32
CA ASN A 544 7.54 -0.13 -24.05
C ASN A 544 9.00 0.29 -23.78
N GLU A 545 9.96 -0.57 -24.14
CA GLU A 545 11.39 -0.29 -23.95
C GLU A 545 11.97 0.78 -24.88
N ASP A 546 11.23 1.17 -25.91
CA ASP A 546 11.53 2.37 -26.71
C ASP A 546 10.89 3.65 -26.12
N ALA A 547 10.35 3.53 -24.90
CA ALA A 547 9.60 4.54 -24.16
C ALA A 547 8.27 4.98 -24.82
N THR A 548 7.82 4.29 -25.88
CA THR A 548 6.46 4.52 -26.43
C THR A 548 5.41 3.95 -25.48
N VAL A 549 4.23 4.57 -25.47
CA VAL A 549 3.08 4.09 -24.70
C VAL A 549 2.10 3.40 -25.65
N THR A 550 1.68 2.19 -25.30
CA THR A 550 0.71 1.42 -26.10
C THR A 550 -0.44 0.92 -25.24
N THR A 551 -1.57 0.63 -25.89
CA THR A 551 -2.68 -0.05 -25.23
C THR A 551 -2.28 -1.49 -24.91
N THR A 552 -2.63 -1.93 -23.71
CA THR A 552 -2.51 -3.33 -23.33
C THR A 552 -3.80 -4.03 -23.76
N ALA A 553 -3.69 -5.21 -24.37
CA ALA A 553 -4.87 -6.05 -24.58
C ALA A 553 -5.53 -6.32 -23.22
N PRO A 554 -6.87 -6.37 -23.13
CA PRO A 554 -7.53 -6.78 -21.91
C PRO A 554 -6.94 -8.12 -21.47
N ALA A 555 -6.58 -8.22 -20.18
CA ALA A 555 -6.09 -9.49 -19.65
C ALA A 555 -7.15 -10.56 -19.96
N PRO A 556 -6.77 -11.74 -20.51
CA PRO A 556 -7.72 -12.83 -20.62
C PRO A 556 -8.30 -13.06 -19.23
N VAL A 557 -9.62 -13.03 -19.11
CA VAL A 557 -10.31 -13.34 -17.86
C VAL A 557 -9.96 -14.79 -17.53
N THR A 558 -8.97 -15.00 -16.67
CA THR A 558 -8.61 -16.31 -16.17
C THR A 558 -9.73 -16.77 -15.24
N GLN A 559 -10.66 -17.55 -15.80
CA GLN A 559 -11.55 -18.38 -15.00
C GLN A 559 -10.69 -19.31 -14.14
N GLY A 560 -10.50 -18.99 -12.86
CA GLY A 560 -9.84 -19.90 -11.91
C GLY A 560 -8.76 -19.29 -11.01
N ALA A 561 -8.33 -18.06 -11.23
CA ALA A 561 -7.57 -17.31 -10.23
C ALA A 561 -8.53 -16.37 -9.51
N THR A 562 -9.34 -16.92 -8.62
CA THR A 562 -10.03 -16.11 -7.61
C THR A 562 -8.95 -15.35 -6.83
N PRO A 563 -9.07 -14.03 -6.66
CA PRO A 563 -8.11 -13.26 -5.86
C PRO A 563 -7.95 -13.81 -4.44
#